data_AF-A0A7S2MR48-F1
#
_entry.id   AF-A0A7S2MR48-F1
#
_cell.length_a   1.000
_cell.length_b   1.000
_cell.length_c   1.000
_cell.angle_alpha   90.00
_cell.angle_beta   90.00
_cell.angle_gamma   90.00
#
_symmetry.space_group_name_H-M   'P 1'
#
loop_
_entity.id
_entity.type
_entity.pdbx_description
1 polymer ?
#
loop_
_entity_poly.entity_id
_entity_poly.type
_entity_poly.pdbx_seq_one_letter_code
_entity_poly.pdbx_strand_id
1 'polypeptide(L)'
;RSMQGMGCLLGFAMLPVMGIMVAMYSFILPMHIANRSTYDPLIELFTHWNLAQTAQFFLSGFMMVVLSQLTAVALVVAAKWLLVGRMRPGTFSVNSLKYWRFWLTQTLLNFVSSWLPLTLMTVYYPVVMRLLGARVGLKAEFGAFTFGYCPDLLQLGDGVFLADRCSVGAITIRDGVCEIKETTVGDRGFVGNLSVVKAGSDIKEDVLVGVMSKVPENPEKGTSWLG
;
A
#
# COMPACT_ATOMS: atom_id res chain seq x y z
N ARG A 1 30.73 13.13 3.66
CA ARG A 1 29.75 13.75 2.75
C ARG A 1 29.53 12.97 1.44
N SER A 2 30.50 12.19 0.92
CA SER A 2 30.33 11.39 -0.31
C SER A 2 29.64 10.01 -0.11
N MET A 3 29.78 9.37 1.06
CA MET A 3 29.22 8.02 1.27
C MET A 3 27.69 7.98 1.52
N GLN A 4 27.08 9.05 2.04
CA GLN A 4 25.64 9.08 2.33
C GLN A 4 24.77 9.33 1.09
N GLY A 5 25.24 10.10 0.11
CA GLY A 5 24.57 10.26 -1.18
C GLY A 5 24.60 8.98 -2.02
N MET A 6 25.67 8.18 -1.89
CA MET A 6 25.81 6.89 -2.56
C MET A 6 24.79 5.86 -2.03
N GLY A 7 24.45 5.90 -0.74
CA GLY A 7 23.42 5.05 -0.14
C GLY A 7 21.99 5.33 -0.65
N CYS A 8 21.65 6.59 -0.93
CA CYS A 8 20.37 6.94 -1.55
C CYS A 8 20.30 6.50 -3.01
N LEU A 9 21.37 6.73 -3.78
CA LEU A 9 21.48 6.27 -5.18
C LEU A 9 21.43 4.74 -5.30
N LEU A 10 22.11 4.02 -4.41
CA LEU A 10 22.01 2.55 -4.30
C LEU A 10 20.59 2.10 -3.93
N GLY A 11 19.90 2.82 -3.04
CA GLY A 11 18.49 2.57 -2.74
C GLY A 11 17.59 2.66 -3.98
N PHE A 12 17.71 3.72 -4.77
CA PHE A 12 16.95 3.88 -6.03
C PHE A 12 17.29 2.81 -7.07
N ALA A 13 18.55 2.36 -7.16
CA ALA A 13 18.94 1.27 -8.06
C ALA A 13 18.41 -0.11 -7.59
N MET A 14 18.17 -0.30 -6.29
CA MET A 14 17.65 -1.55 -5.73
C MET A 14 16.13 -1.69 -5.82
N LEU A 15 15.39 -0.62 -6.14
CA LEU A 15 13.94 -0.63 -6.35
C LEU A 15 13.46 -1.66 -7.39
N PRO A 16 13.99 -1.66 -8.63
CA PRO A 16 13.62 -2.67 -9.63
C PRO A 16 14.08 -4.06 -9.21
N VAL A 17 15.25 -4.19 -8.56
CA VAL A 17 15.77 -5.50 -8.11
C VAL A 17 14.88 -6.09 -7.02
N MET A 18 14.47 -5.30 -6.02
CA MET A 18 13.60 -5.75 -4.95
C MET A 18 12.20 -6.05 -5.45
N GLY A 19 11.67 -5.22 -6.37
CA GLY A 19 10.40 -5.48 -7.04
C GLY A 19 10.44 -6.76 -7.87
N ILE A 20 11.49 -6.97 -8.67
CA ILE A 20 11.70 -8.21 -9.44
C ILE A 20 11.86 -9.39 -8.50
N MET A 21 12.62 -9.27 -7.41
CA MET A 21 12.78 -10.38 -6.46
C MET A 21 11.46 -10.74 -5.79
N VAL A 22 10.70 -9.78 -5.27
CA VAL A 22 9.40 -10.09 -4.62
C VAL A 22 8.41 -10.64 -5.66
N ALA A 23 8.36 -10.08 -6.86
CA ALA A 23 7.56 -10.59 -7.98
C ALA A 23 7.94 -12.04 -8.32
N MET A 24 9.23 -12.29 -8.48
CA MET A 24 9.80 -13.58 -8.82
C MET A 24 9.53 -14.60 -7.70
N TYR A 25 9.74 -14.26 -6.42
CA TYR A 25 9.45 -15.16 -5.30
C TYR A 25 7.94 -15.37 -5.08
N SER A 26 7.11 -14.36 -5.34
CA SER A 26 5.64 -14.50 -5.26
C SER A 26 5.07 -15.43 -6.33
N PHE A 27 5.76 -15.61 -7.46
CA PHE A 27 5.40 -16.58 -8.50
C PHE A 27 6.11 -17.92 -8.33
N ILE A 28 7.40 -17.93 -7.99
CA ILE A 28 8.22 -19.15 -7.89
C ILE A 28 7.81 -19.99 -6.68
N LEU A 29 7.51 -19.39 -5.53
CA LEU A 29 7.18 -20.14 -4.32
C LEU A 29 5.87 -20.94 -4.50
N PRO A 30 4.77 -20.35 -5.00
CA PRO A 30 3.56 -21.12 -5.32
C PRO A 30 3.77 -22.11 -6.47
N MET A 31 4.57 -21.78 -7.49
CA MET A 31 4.86 -22.71 -8.59
C MET A 31 5.66 -23.94 -8.14
N HIS A 32 6.62 -23.80 -7.22
CA HIS A 32 7.33 -24.95 -6.64
C HIS A 32 6.41 -25.86 -5.84
N ILE A 33 5.42 -25.30 -5.13
CA ILE A 33 4.40 -26.07 -4.42
C ILE A 33 3.42 -26.73 -5.41
N ALA A 34 3.10 -26.06 -6.52
CA ALA A 34 2.09 -26.47 -7.49
C ALA A 34 2.60 -27.34 -8.66
N ASN A 35 3.89 -27.71 -8.66
CA ASN A 35 4.65 -28.22 -9.80
C ASN A 35 4.13 -29.53 -10.45
N ARG A 36 3.23 -30.28 -9.81
CA ARG A 36 2.55 -31.45 -10.43
C ARG A 36 1.06 -31.22 -10.73
N SER A 37 0.39 -30.31 -10.03
CA SER A 37 -1.07 -30.16 -10.13
C SER A 37 -1.53 -29.20 -11.24
N THR A 38 -0.63 -28.39 -11.80
CA THR A 38 -1.01 -27.26 -12.68
C THR A 38 -0.61 -27.47 -14.14
N TYR A 39 0.44 -28.24 -14.41
CA TYR A 39 0.97 -28.43 -15.77
C TYR A 39 0.35 -29.61 -16.52
N ASP A 40 0.05 -30.72 -15.82
CA ASP A 40 -0.59 -31.90 -16.42
C ASP A 40 -1.98 -31.57 -17.04
N PRO A 41 -2.84 -30.74 -16.42
CA PRO A 41 -4.14 -30.37 -17.00
C PRO A 41 -4.06 -29.52 -18.27
N LEU A 42 -2.98 -28.75 -18.47
CA LEU A 42 -2.80 -27.93 -19.68
C LEU A 42 -2.59 -28.81 -20.91
N ILE A 43 -1.76 -29.84 -20.79
CA ILE A 43 -1.49 -30.79 -21.88
C ILE A 43 -2.74 -31.63 -22.17
N GLU A 44 -3.49 -32.01 -21.13
CA GLU A 44 -4.75 -32.74 -21.26
C GLU A 44 -5.87 -31.90 -21.91
N LEU A 45 -6.00 -30.61 -21.59
CA LEU A 45 -7.01 -29.73 -22.17
C LEU A 45 -6.90 -29.61 -23.70
N PHE A 46 -5.68 -29.61 -24.24
CA PHE A 46 -5.42 -29.54 -25.69
C PHE A 46 -5.57 -30.89 -26.40
N THR A 47 -5.53 -32.01 -25.66
CA THR A 47 -5.58 -33.37 -26.23
C THR A 47 -6.96 -34.03 -26.08
N HIS A 48 -7.68 -33.76 -24.99
CA HIS A 48 -9.03 -34.27 -24.73
C HIS A 48 -9.90 -33.20 -24.05
N TRP A 49 -10.88 -32.65 -24.76
CA TRP A 49 -11.75 -31.60 -24.20
C TRP A 49 -12.77 -32.18 -23.20
N ASN A 50 -12.59 -31.93 -21.90
CA ASN A 50 -13.54 -32.26 -20.84
C ASN A 50 -13.83 -31.03 -19.96
N LEU A 51 -15.12 -30.75 -19.70
CA LEU A 51 -15.57 -29.64 -18.84
C LEU A 51 -14.93 -29.68 -17.44
N ALA A 52 -14.69 -30.88 -16.90
CA ALA A 52 -14.04 -31.03 -15.60
C ALA A 52 -12.57 -30.55 -15.62
N GLN A 53 -11.83 -30.83 -16.69
CA GLN A 53 -10.43 -30.40 -16.85
C GLN A 53 -10.34 -28.89 -17.10
N THR A 54 -11.26 -28.33 -17.89
CA THR A 54 -11.37 -26.87 -18.08
C THR A 54 -11.61 -26.18 -16.73
N ALA A 55 -12.54 -26.68 -15.91
CA ALA A 55 -12.82 -26.13 -14.58
C ALA A 55 -11.61 -26.23 -13.63
N GLN A 56 -10.91 -27.38 -13.63
CA GLN A 56 -9.69 -27.58 -12.84
C GLN A 56 -8.58 -26.61 -13.22
N PHE A 57 -8.37 -26.35 -14.50
CA PHE A 57 -7.39 -25.39 -14.99
C PHE A 57 -7.67 -23.96 -14.49
N PHE A 58 -8.93 -23.50 -14.62
CA PHE A 58 -9.30 -22.18 -14.11
C PHE A 58 -9.21 -22.08 -12.58
N LEU A 59 -9.57 -23.15 -11.87
CA LEU A 59 -9.49 -23.18 -10.41
C LEU A 59 -8.03 -23.18 -9.93
N SER A 60 -7.14 -23.95 -10.55
CA SER A 60 -5.72 -23.97 -10.20
C SER A 60 -5.04 -22.64 -10.52
N GLY A 61 -5.37 -22.03 -11.66
CA GLY A 61 -4.92 -20.68 -12.02
C GLY A 61 -5.39 -19.62 -11.03
N PHE A 62 -6.66 -19.66 -10.64
CA PHE A 62 -7.22 -18.76 -9.61
C PHE A 62 -6.51 -18.93 -8.26
N MET A 63 -6.34 -20.18 -7.81
CA MET A 63 -5.64 -20.48 -6.56
C MET A 63 -4.18 -20.02 -6.59
N MET A 64 -3.48 -20.19 -7.71
CA MET A 64 -2.11 -19.72 -7.87
C MET A 64 -2.02 -18.19 -7.72
N VAL A 65 -2.94 -17.45 -8.34
CA VAL A 65 -3.02 -15.99 -8.19
C VAL A 65 -3.30 -15.63 -6.74
N VAL A 66 -4.28 -16.24 -6.08
CA VAL A 66 -4.57 -15.94 -4.66
C VAL A 66 -3.35 -16.20 -3.78
N LEU A 67 -2.65 -17.32 -3.97
CA LEU A 67 -1.45 -17.68 -3.21
C LEU A 67 -0.28 -16.71 -3.47
N SER A 68 -0.07 -16.28 -4.72
CA SER A 68 0.98 -15.29 -5.04
C SER A 68 0.71 -13.96 -4.35
N GLN A 69 -0.55 -13.52 -4.32
CA GLN A 69 -0.95 -12.28 -3.64
C GLN A 69 -0.74 -12.35 -2.12
N LEU A 70 -1.19 -13.44 -1.50
CA LEU A 70 -1.00 -13.65 -0.06
C LEU A 70 0.49 -13.68 0.30
N THR A 71 1.31 -14.35 -0.52
CA THR A 71 2.76 -14.41 -0.34
C THR A 71 3.39 -13.02 -0.47
N ALA A 72 3.01 -12.24 -1.48
CA ALA A 72 3.52 -10.88 -1.68
C ALA A 72 3.19 -9.96 -0.49
N VAL A 73 1.93 -9.99 -0.01
CA VAL A 73 1.52 -9.24 1.19
C VAL A 73 2.31 -9.67 2.42
N ALA A 74 2.46 -10.99 2.64
CA ALA A 74 3.21 -11.52 3.77
C ALA A 74 4.69 -11.08 3.75
N LEU A 75 5.34 -11.15 2.58
CA LEU A 75 6.72 -10.70 2.40
C LEU A 75 6.87 -9.20 2.66
N VAL A 76 5.93 -8.38 2.20
CA VAL A 76 5.96 -6.93 2.44
C VAL A 76 5.76 -6.60 3.92
N VAL A 77 4.79 -7.24 4.58
CA VAL A 77 4.57 -7.07 6.02
C VAL A 77 5.82 -7.50 6.80
N ALA A 78 6.41 -8.65 6.47
CA ALA A 78 7.65 -9.11 7.09
C ALA A 78 8.81 -8.14 6.86
N ALA A 79 9.02 -7.67 5.62
CA ALA A 79 10.06 -6.70 5.28
C ALA A 79 9.87 -5.37 6.04
N LYS A 80 8.63 -4.89 6.16
CA LYS A 80 8.32 -3.69 6.96
C LYS A 80 8.75 -3.87 8.40
N TRP A 81 8.37 -4.96 9.05
CA TRP A 81 8.65 -5.14 10.48
C TRP A 81 10.12 -5.50 10.77
N LEU A 82 10.77 -6.27 9.89
CA LEU A 82 12.18 -6.67 10.05
C LEU A 82 13.17 -5.56 9.68
N LEU A 83 12.92 -4.83 8.60
CA LEU A 83 13.87 -3.83 8.07
C LEU A 83 13.56 -2.40 8.55
N VAL A 84 12.28 -2.03 8.60
CA VAL A 84 11.85 -0.66 8.97
C VAL A 84 11.47 -0.56 10.44
N GLY A 85 10.79 -1.55 11.01
CA GLY A 85 10.22 -1.46 12.34
C GLY A 85 9.12 -0.39 12.42
N ARG A 86 8.91 0.19 13.61
CA ARG A 86 7.88 1.20 13.85
C ARG A 86 8.43 2.62 13.74
N MET A 87 7.86 3.42 12.85
CA MET A 87 8.19 4.83 12.70
C MET A 87 7.45 5.68 13.74
N ARG A 88 8.04 6.81 14.13
CA ARG A 88 7.46 7.79 15.07
C ARG A 88 7.46 9.19 14.44
N PRO A 89 6.55 10.09 14.85
CA PRO A 89 6.55 11.46 14.37
C PRO A 89 7.88 12.17 14.62
N GLY A 90 8.27 13.06 13.72
CA GLY A 90 9.46 13.89 13.88
C GLY A 90 10.06 14.35 12.56
N THR A 91 11.17 15.05 12.69
CA THR A 91 11.96 15.58 11.57
C THR A 91 13.30 14.86 11.46
N PHE A 92 13.74 14.61 10.23
CA PHE A 92 15.03 13.97 9.96
C PHE A 92 15.57 14.38 8.60
N SER A 93 16.90 14.41 8.46
CA SER A 93 17.54 14.70 7.18
C SER A 93 17.24 13.61 6.14
N VAL A 94 17.10 14.00 4.88
CA VAL A 94 16.94 13.07 3.75
C VAL A 94 18.13 12.12 3.57
N ASN A 95 19.31 12.51 4.07
CA ASN A 95 20.52 11.67 4.03
C ASN A 95 20.64 10.71 5.23
N SER A 96 19.62 10.65 6.09
CA SER A 96 19.63 9.82 7.29
C SER A 96 19.06 8.43 7.05
N LEU A 97 19.47 7.47 7.88
CA LEU A 97 18.88 6.13 7.89
C LEU A 97 17.37 6.15 8.16
N LYS A 98 16.87 7.13 8.92
CA LYS A 98 15.42 7.29 9.17
C LYS A 98 14.67 7.61 7.88
N TYR A 99 15.21 8.48 7.02
CA TYR A 99 14.64 8.74 5.71
C TYR A 99 14.68 7.52 4.81
N TRP A 100 15.78 6.76 4.84
CA TRP A 100 15.88 5.52 4.07
C TRP A 100 14.83 4.48 4.50
N ARG A 101 14.59 4.33 5.82
CA ARG A 101 13.53 3.46 6.38
C ARG A 101 12.12 3.94 5.96
N PHE A 102 11.88 5.24 6.00
CA PHE A 102 10.63 5.83 5.51
C PHE A 102 10.42 5.54 4.02
N TRP A 103 11.45 5.80 3.20
CA TRP A 103 11.45 5.56 1.76
C TRP A 103 11.22 4.07 1.44
N LEU A 104 11.86 3.16 2.18
CA LEU A 104 11.66 1.72 2.01
C LEU A 104 10.20 1.33 2.27
N THR A 105 9.56 1.94 3.27
CA THR A 105 8.13 1.73 3.53
C THR A 105 7.26 2.18 2.36
N GLN A 106 7.53 3.36 1.78
CA GLN A 106 6.81 3.84 0.59
C GLN A 106 6.99 2.89 -0.59
N THR A 107 8.22 2.41 -0.81
CA THR A 107 8.54 1.46 -1.88
C THR A 107 7.76 0.15 -1.71
N LEU A 108 7.73 -0.40 -0.49
CA LEU A 108 6.99 -1.62 -0.17
C LEU A 108 5.48 -1.45 -0.39
N LEU A 109 4.91 -0.31 0.04
CA LEU A 109 3.50 0.02 -0.19
C LEU A 109 3.15 0.12 -1.67
N ASN A 110 3.97 0.83 -2.45
CA ASN A 110 3.77 0.97 -3.89
C ASN A 110 3.81 -0.40 -4.60
N PHE A 111 4.69 -1.29 -4.14
CA PHE A 111 4.75 -2.65 -4.65
C PHE A 111 3.43 -3.40 -4.39
N VAL A 112 2.93 -3.41 -3.15
CA VAL A 112 1.66 -4.06 -2.82
C VAL A 112 0.51 -3.49 -3.65
N SER A 113 0.40 -2.15 -3.74
CA SER A 113 -0.67 -1.50 -4.49
C SER A 113 -0.63 -1.82 -6.00
N SER A 114 0.56 -2.02 -6.56
CA SER A 114 0.72 -2.38 -7.99
C SER A 114 0.40 -3.85 -8.26
N TRP A 115 0.59 -4.70 -7.26
CA TRP A 115 0.42 -6.15 -7.39
C TRP A 115 -1.00 -6.61 -7.05
N LEU A 116 -1.70 -5.96 -6.11
CA LEU A 116 -3.07 -6.32 -5.77
C LEU A 116 -4.04 -6.02 -6.93
N PRO A 117 -4.91 -6.98 -7.33
CA PRO A 117 -5.99 -6.70 -8.26
C PRO A 117 -6.86 -5.56 -7.75
N LEU A 118 -7.22 -4.62 -8.64
CA LEU A 118 -8.05 -3.46 -8.33
C LEU A 118 -9.35 -3.83 -7.59
N THR A 119 -9.94 -4.99 -7.93
CA THR A 119 -11.19 -5.50 -7.34
C THR A 119 -11.06 -5.96 -5.90
N LEU A 120 -9.87 -6.37 -5.46
CA LEU A 120 -9.59 -6.77 -4.08
C LEU A 120 -9.09 -5.59 -3.24
N MET A 121 -8.67 -4.51 -3.88
CA MET A 121 -8.00 -3.42 -3.18
C MET A 121 -8.96 -2.66 -2.25
N THR A 122 -10.20 -2.40 -2.66
CA THR A 122 -11.16 -1.63 -1.85
C THR A 122 -11.51 -2.27 -0.51
N VAL A 123 -11.62 -3.59 -0.46
CA VAL A 123 -12.08 -4.34 0.73
C VAL A 123 -10.91 -4.89 1.55
N TYR A 124 -9.82 -5.33 0.91
CA TYR A 124 -8.72 -6.01 1.61
C TYR A 124 -7.57 -5.08 2.00
N TYR A 125 -7.40 -3.94 1.32
CA TYR A 125 -6.33 -2.99 1.64
C TYR A 125 -6.41 -2.40 3.07
N PRO A 126 -7.59 -2.13 3.67
CA PRO A 126 -7.68 -1.79 5.10
C PRO A 126 -7.01 -2.82 6.02
N VAL A 127 -7.09 -4.10 5.69
CA VAL A 127 -6.45 -5.18 6.48
C VAL A 127 -4.93 -5.08 6.35
N VAL A 128 -4.43 -4.90 5.13
CA VAL A 128 -2.99 -4.74 4.88
C VAL A 128 -2.45 -3.51 5.59
N MET A 129 -3.16 -2.37 5.56
CA MET A 129 -2.75 -1.15 6.26
C MET A 129 -2.66 -1.37 7.77
N ARG A 130 -3.61 -2.11 8.36
CA ARG A 130 -3.54 -2.51 9.78
C ARG A 130 -2.31 -3.36 10.09
N LEU A 131 -2.01 -4.35 9.25
CA LEU A 131 -0.81 -5.18 9.41
C LEU A 131 0.48 -4.37 9.28
N LEU A 132 0.48 -3.31 8.47
CA LEU A 132 1.60 -2.39 8.31
C LEU A 132 1.69 -1.33 9.41
N GLY A 133 0.74 -1.27 10.34
CA GLY A 133 0.80 -0.44 11.55
C GLY A 133 -0.19 0.73 11.61
N ALA A 134 -1.01 0.92 10.58
CA ALA A 134 -2.07 1.93 10.60
C ALA A 134 -3.22 1.53 11.52
N ARG A 135 -3.91 2.52 12.10
CA ARG A 135 -5.18 2.31 12.78
C ARG A 135 -6.28 2.61 11.78
N VAL A 136 -7.03 1.60 11.37
CA VAL A 136 -8.06 1.72 10.34
C VAL A 136 -9.34 1.09 10.85
N GLY A 137 -10.44 1.83 10.76
CA GLY A 137 -11.77 1.37 11.11
C GLY A 137 -12.26 0.19 10.27
N LEU A 138 -13.27 -0.53 10.78
CA LEU A 138 -13.77 -1.79 10.21
C LEU A 138 -14.46 -1.60 8.86
N LYS A 139 -15.13 -0.46 8.67
CA LYS A 139 -15.90 -0.14 7.45
C LYS A 139 -15.16 0.84 6.53
N ALA A 140 -13.85 0.99 6.71
CA ALA A 140 -13.06 1.87 5.88
C ALA A 140 -12.87 1.27 4.48
N GLU A 141 -12.94 2.11 3.45
CA GLU A 141 -12.76 1.74 2.05
C GLU A 141 -11.65 2.57 1.42
N PHE A 142 -10.87 1.93 0.54
CA PHE A 142 -9.71 2.55 -0.12
C PHE A 142 -9.80 2.39 -1.63
N GLY A 143 -9.77 3.51 -2.33
CA GLY A 143 -9.63 3.60 -3.77
C GLY A 143 -8.21 3.26 -4.23
N ALA A 144 -8.09 2.96 -5.53
CA ALA A 144 -6.86 2.61 -6.22
C ALA A 144 -5.73 3.63 -5.99
N PHE A 145 -4.53 3.15 -5.63
CA PHE A 145 -3.29 3.92 -5.60
C PHE A 145 -3.26 5.15 -4.66
N THR A 146 -3.56 5.00 -3.37
CA THR A 146 -3.35 6.07 -2.36
C THR A 146 -1.84 6.28 -2.09
N PHE A 147 -1.37 7.54 -1.99
CA PHE A 147 0.06 7.86 -1.82
C PHE A 147 0.38 8.65 -0.54
N GLY A 148 1.63 8.57 -0.07
CA GLY A 148 2.24 9.64 0.73
C GLY A 148 2.10 9.56 2.24
N TYR A 149 1.64 8.43 2.81
CA TYR A 149 1.48 8.22 4.25
C TYR A 149 2.55 7.28 4.81
N CYS A 150 2.94 7.51 6.07
CA CYS A 150 3.57 6.47 6.88
C CYS A 150 2.45 5.68 7.59
N PRO A 151 2.26 4.37 7.31
CA PRO A 151 1.17 3.60 7.91
C PRO A 151 1.14 3.69 9.43
N ASP A 152 2.31 3.64 10.09
CA ASP A 152 2.42 3.74 11.55
C ASP A 152 1.85 5.05 12.15
N LEU A 153 1.70 6.10 11.33
CA LEU A 153 1.26 7.43 11.72
C LEU A 153 -0.15 7.77 11.21
N LEU A 154 -0.86 6.79 10.65
CA LEU A 154 -2.18 7.00 10.06
C LEU A 154 -3.28 6.45 10.99
N GLN A 155 -4.28 7.30 11.26
CA GLN A 155 -5.47 6.95 12.02
C GLN A 155 -6.71 7.27 11.18
N LEU A 156 -7.45 6.25 10.79
CA LEU A 156 -8.68 6.36 10.01
C LEU A 156 -9.82 5.75 10.82
N GLY A 157 -10.87 6.53 11.01
CA GLY A 157 -12.09 6.13 11.71
C GLY A 157 -12.91 5.09 10.96
N ASP A 158 -14.04 4.73 11.55
CA ASP A 158 -15.00 3.80 10.97
C ASP A 158 -15.77 4.45 9.81
N GLY A 159 -15.92 3.72 8.71
CA GLY A 159 -16.69 4.19 7.54
C GLY A 159 -15.98 5.27 6.72
N VAL A 160 -14.67 5.49 6.93
CA VAL A 160 -13.88 6.42 6.11
C VAL A 160 -13.79 5.91 4.67
N PHE A 161 -14.02 6.79 3.71
CA PHE A 161 -13.82 6.50 2.30
C PHE A 161 -12.68 7.35 1.75
N LEU A 162 -11.56 6.69 1.43
CA LEU A 162 -10.44 7.30 0.72
C LEU A 162 -10.57 6.95 -0.75
N ALA A 163 -10.72 7.93 -1.62
CA ALA A 163 -10.94 7.69 -3.04
C ALA A 163 -9.61 7.49 -3.82
N ASP A 164 -9.71 7.17 -5.11
CA ASP A 164 -8.57 6.83 -5.96
C ASP A 164 -7.53 7.96 -6.02
N ARG A 165 -6.26 7.60 -5.86
CA ARG A 165 -5.11 8.51 -5.99
C ARG A 165 -5.16 9.71 -5.06
N CYS A 166 -5.93 9.68 -3.98
CA CYS A 166 -5.77 10.68 -2.94
C CYS A 166 -4.45 10.47 -2.19
N SER A 167 -3.91 11.54 -1.60
CA SER A 167 -2.75 11.46 -0.74
C SER A 167 -3.16 11.81 0.67
N VAL A 168 -3.08 10.84 1.58
CA VAL A 168 -3.33 11.08 3.00
C VAL A 168 -1.99 11.10 3.74
N GLY A 169 -1.81 12.05 4.65
CA GLY A 169 -0.58 12.18 5.42
C GLY A 169 0.62 12.64 4.59
N ALA A 170 0.39 13.39 3.51
CA ALA A 170 1.40 13.85 2.58
C ALA A 170 2.55 14.58 3.31
N ILE A 171 3.73 13.98 3.26
CA ILE A 171 4.92 14.50 3.95
C ILE A 171 5.44 15.79 3.33
N THR A 172 6.17 16.57 4.13
CA THR A 172 6.85 17.77 3.65
C THR A 172 8.35 17.56 3.67
N ILE A 173 9.02 17.83 2.55
CA ILE A 173 10.48 17.87 2.45
C ILE A 173 10.88 19.30 2.10
N ARG A 174 11.66 19.96 2.96
CA ARG A 174 12.21 21.30 2.75
C ARG A 174 13.66 21.32 3.21
N ASP A 175 14.54 21.93 2.40
CA ASP A 175 15.96 22.11 2.73
C ASP A 175 16.68 20.84 3.17
N GLY A 176 16.34 19.70 2.53
CA GLY A 176 16.92 18.39 2.86
C GLY A 176 16.47 17.80 4.20
N VAL A 177 15.39 18.34 4.79
CA VAL A 177 14.73 17.83 5.99
C VAL A 177 13.34 17.32 5.62
N CYS A 178 13.07 16.07 5.98
CA CYS A 178 11.77 15.43 5.87
C CYS A 178 11.05 15.53 7.23
N GLU A 179 9.78 15.92 7.20
CA GLU A 179 8.89 15.94 8.36
C GLU A 179 7.76 14.92 8.18
N ILE A 180 7.60 14.05 9.19
CA ILE A 180 6.48 13.11 9.28
C ILE A 180 5.69 13.37 10.57
N LYS A 181 4.36 13.32 10.46
CA LYS A 181 3.41 13.63 11.54
C LYS A 181 2.26 12.64 11.53
N GLU A 182 1.61 12.48 12.67
CA GLU A 182 0.35 11.72 12.75
C GLU A 182 -0.74 12.44 11.97
N THR A 183 -1.54 11.67 11.22
CA THR A 183 -2.65 12.20 10.43
C THR A 183 -3.89 11.39 10.75
N THR A 184 -4.96 12.11 11.09
CA THR A 184 -6.23 11.51 11.51
C THR A 184 -7.34 11.89 10.55
N VAL A 185 -8.17 10.91 10.19
CA VAL A 185 -9.45 11.10 9.51
C VAL A 185 -10.53 10.47 10.38
N GLY A 186 -11.44 11.28 10.89
CA GLY A 186 -12.55 10.85 11.74
C GLY A 186 -13.56 9.97 11.00
N ASP A 187 -14.46 9.37 11.77
CA ASP A 187 -15.50 8.46 11.26
C ASP A 187 -16.31 9.09 10.12
N ARG A 188 -16.63 8.27 9.11
CA ARG A 188 -17.42 8.65 7.93
C ARG A 188 -16.83 9.84 7.14
N GLY A 189 -15.55 10.14 7.33
CA GLY A 189 -14.85 11.12 6.51
C GLY A 189 -14.68 10.64 5.07
N PHE A 190 -14.84 11.54 4.11
CA PHE A 190 -14.66 11.28 2.68
C PHE A 190 -13.49 12.10 2.14
N VAL A 191 -12.55 11.44 1.47
CA VAL A 191 -11.38 12.09 0.85
C VAL A 191 -11.39 11.78 -0.64
N GLY A 192 -11.80 12.77 -1.45
CA GLY A 192 -12.04 12.61 -2.88
C GLY A 192 -10.80 12.35 -3.72
N ASN A 193 -11.01 11.93 -4.97
CA ASN A 193 -9.95 11.53 -5.89
C ASN A 193 -8.90 12.65 -6.03
N LEU A 194 -7.62 12.29 -6.07
CA LEU A 194 -6.50 13.24 -6.27
C LEU A 194 -6.40 14.36 -5.21
N SER A 195 -7.18 14.32 -4.13
CA SER A 195 -7.07 15.29 -3.04
C SER A 195 -5.81 15.05 -2.23
N VAL A 196 -5.38 16.09 -1.52
CA VAL A 196 -4.16 16.04 -0.68
C VAL A 196 -4.49 16.45 0.75
N VAL A 197 -4.35 15.49 1.66
CA VAL A 197 -4.35 15.68 3.12
C VAL A 197 -2.90 15.71 3.59
N LYS A 198 -2.48 16.84 4.18
CA LYS A 198 -1.11 17.03 4.65
C LYS A 198 -0.82 16.16 5.88
N ALA A 199 0.43 15.75 6.06
CA ALA A 199 0.90 15.17 7.31
C ALA A 199 0.63 16.13 8.48
N GLY A 200 0.01 15.63 9.55
CA GLY A 200 -0.36 16.45 10.71
C GLY A 200 -1.80 16.94 10.71
N SER A 201 -2.57 16.70 9.64
CA SER A 201 -3.98 17.08 9.60
C SER A 201 -4.82 16.20 10.54
N ASP A 202 -5.79 16.85 11.20
CA ASP A 202 -6.81 16.21 12.02
C ASP A 202 -8.19 16.50 11.41
N ILE A 203 -8.63 15.62 10.52
CA ILE A 203 -9.94 15.74 9.85
C ILE A 203 -11.00 15.16 10.79
N LYS A 204 -12.01 15.97 11.12
CA LYS A 204 -13.12 15.55 11.98
C LYS A 204 -14.08 14.59 11.27
N GLU A 205 -14.95 14.00 12.06
CA GLU A 205 -16.00 13.09 11.57
C GLU A 205 -16.89 13.78 10.53
N ASP A 206 -17.47 13.00 9.61
CA ASP A 206 -18.43 13.45 8.59
C ASP A 206 -17.91 14.57 7.67
N VAL A 207 -16.60 14.81 7.63
CA VAL A 207 -16.00 15.82 6.73
C VAL A 207 -15.83 15.25 5.33
N LEU A 208 -16.24 16.02 4.33
CA LEU A 208 -16.05 15.72 2.92
C LEU A 208 -14.98 16.63 2.31
N VAL A 209 -13.93 16.02 1.76
CA VAL A 209 -12.92 16.67 0.94
C VAL A 209 -13.19 16.32 -0.51
N GLY A 210 -13.39 17.34 -1.34
CA GLY A 210 -13.69 17.23 -2.76
C GLY A 210 -12.56 16.65 -3.58
N VAL A 211 -12.90 16.27 -4.81
CA VAL A 211 -11.95 15.81 -5.82
C VAL A 211 -10.97 16.95 -6.14
N MET A 212 -9.66 16.63 -6.16
CA MET A 212 -8.57 17.58 -6.40
C MET A 212 -8.53 18.78 -5.42
N SER A 213 -9.17 18.66 -4.25
CA SER A 213 -9.17 19.71 -3.23
C SER A 213 -8.02 19.55 -2.23
N LYS A 214 -7.66 20.66 -1.58
CA LYS A 214 -6.74 20.66 -0.45
C LYS A 214 -7.53 20.75 0.87
N VAL A 215 -7.15 19.95 1.85
CA VAL A 215 -7.79 20.00 3.17
C VAL A 215 -7.42 21.30 3.90
N PRO A 216 -8.39 22.00 4.52
CA PRO A 216 -8.11 23.14 5.39
C PRO A 216 -7.34 22.70 6.65
N GLU A 217 -6.73 23.64 7.36
CA GLU A 217 -5.91 23.29 8.54
C GLU A 217 -6.74 22.71 9.71
N ASN A 218 -8.01 23.12 9.85
CA ASN A 218 -8.93 22.65 10.88
C ASN A 218 -10.37 22.59 10.34
N PRO A 219 -10.76 21.54 9.58
CA PRO A 219 -12.14 21.39 9.16
C PRO A 219 -13.03 21.06 10.36
N GLU A 220 -14.16 21.76 10.49
CA GLU A 220 -15.18 21.43 11.49
C GLU A 220 -15.96 20.17 11.09
N LYS A 221 -16.55 19.49 12.06
CA LYS A 221 -17.35 18.27 11.84
C LYS A 221 -18.49 18.53 10.84
N GLY A 222 -18.69 17.61 9.89
CA GLY A 222 -19.81 17.67 8.94
C GLY A 222 -19.65 18.70 7.81
N THR A 223 -18.47 19.31 7.65
CA THR A 223 -18.22 20.32 6.61
C THR A 223 -17.76 19.69 5.29
N SER A 224 -18.06 20.37 4.18
CA SER A 224 -17.67 19.95 2.82
C SER A 224 -16.76 20.99 2.18
N TRP A 225 -15.64 20.53 1.60
CA TRP A 225 -14.58 21.39 1.06
C TRP A 225 -14.32 21.04 -0.41
N LEU A 226 -14.64 21.95 -1.31
CA LEU A 226 -14.57 21.76 -2.77
C LEU A 226 -13.66 22.84 -3.38
N GLY A 227 -12.35 22.76 -3.10
CA GLY A 227 -11.34 23.73 -3.55
C GLY A 227 -10.06 23.67 -2.73
#